data_AF-A0A9J6DZG4-F1
#
_entry.id   AF-A0A9J6DZG4-F1
#
_cell.length_a   1.000
_cell.length_b   1.000
_cell.length_c   1.000
_cell.angle_alpha   90.00
_cell.angle_beta   90.00
_cell.angle_gamma   90.00
#
_symmetry.space_group_name_H-M   'P 1'
#
loop_
_entity.id
_entity.type
_entity.pdbx_description
1 polymer ?
#
loop_
_entity_poly.entity_id
_entity_poly.type
_entity_poly.pdbx_seq_one_letter_code
_entity_poly.pdbx_strand_id
1 'polypeptide(L)'
;MTETSDSEFTGHYARELTREEAAKLAKDTVLVSEFKRLKLEAEAQRNWDLFYKRNKTRFFKDRHWTKREFEELAAAGDSDSPGDGTSVLLEVGCGVGNFAFPLIEEKTGYYIYACDFSPRAVQFVKSHPLYDESVIAAFQCDITKDRLVHKFPTRASTWSP
;
A
#
# COMPACT_ATOMS: atom_id res chain seq x y z
N MET A 1 -33.00 3.64 30.04
CA MET A 1 -32.24 2.56 29.38
C MET A 1 -32.09 2.99 27.94
N THR A 2 -30.93 3.54 27.60
CA THR A 2 -30.60 4.01 26.26
C THR A 2 -30.10 2.81 25.46
N GLU A 3 -30.90 2.38 24.49
CA GLU A 3 -30.48 1.42 23.46
C GLU A 3 -29.37 2.07 22.64
N THR A 4 -28.17 1.52 22.74
CA THR A 4 -27.06 1.82 21.85
C THR A 4 -27.36 1.17 20.51
N SER A 5 -27.62 1.99 19.50
CA SER A 5 -27.66 1.57 18.11
C SER A 5 -26.27 1.09 17.71
N ASP A 6 -26.12 -0.22 17.50
CA ASP A 6 -24.95 -0.77 16.82
C ASP A 6 -24.92 -0.18 15.41
N SER A 7 -24.04 0.79 15.17
CA SER A 7 -23.72 1.20 13.81
C SER A 7 -23.00 0.03 13.15
N GLU A 8 -23.68 -0.67 12.25
CA GLU A 8 -23.07 -1.70 11.42
C GLU A 8 -21.88 -1.10 10.67
N PHE A 9 -20.68 -1.50 11.09
CA PHE A 9 -19.44 -1.12 10.44
C PHE A 9 -19.40 -1.82 9.07
N THR A 10 -19.65 -1.08 7.99
CA THR A 10 -19.62 -1.57 6.61
C THR A 10 -18.19 -1.73 6.12
N GLY A 11 -17.46 -2.68 6.71
CA GLY A 11 -16.18 -3.15 6.18
C GLY A 11 -16.37 -4.16 5.06
N HIS A 12 -15.43 -4.23 4.11
CA HIS A 12 -15.39 -5.27 3.08
C HIS A 12 -15.12 -6.63 3.71
N TYR A 13 -16.15 -7.47 3.80
CA TYR A 13 -16.00 -8.84 4.31
C TYR A 13 -15.28 -9.71 3.28
N ALA A 14 -14.35 -10.54 3.76
CA ALA A 14 -13.77 -11.61 2.94
C ALA A 14 -14.91 -12.49 2.42
N ARG A 15 -15.06 -12.57 1.09
CA ARG A 15 -16.10 -13.40 0.46
C ARG A 15 -16.00 -14.83 0.98
N GLU A 16 -17.12 -15.37 1.45
CA GLU A 16 -17.19 -16.78 1.82
C GLU A 16 -16.97 -17.66 0.59
N LEU A 17 -16.08 -18.65 0.72
CA LEU A 17 -15.83 -19.63 -0.34
C LEU A 17 -17.03 -20.55 -0.46
N THR A 18 -17.45 -20.80 -1.70
CA THR A 18 -18.39 -21.89 -1.97
C THR A 18 -17.75 -23.24 -1.62
N ARG A 19 -18.57 -24.27 -1.41
CA ARG A 19 -18.08 -25.63 -1.13
C ARG A 19 -17.13 -26.14 -2.21
N GLU A 20 -17.38 -25.80 -3.47
CA GLU A 20 -16.53 -26.18 -4.61
C GLU A 20 -15.17 -25.48 -4.56
N GLU A 21 -15.14 -24.18 -4.26
CA GLU A 21 -13.89 -23.42 -4.11
C GLU A 21 -13.08 -23.87 -2.91
N ALA A 22 -13.73 -24.13 -1.78
CA ALA A 22 -13.09 -24.69 -0.60
C ALA A 22 -12.50 -26.08 -0.90
N ALA A 23 -13.21 -26.94 -1.63
CA ALA A 23 -12.71 -28.24 -2.05
C ALA A 23 -11.56 -28.13 -3.07
N LYS A 24 -11.55 -27.11 -3.93
CA LYS A 24 -10.46 -26.83 -4.86
C LYS A 24 -9.21 -26.35 -4.12
N LEU A 25 -9.38 -25.41 -3.18
CA LEU A 25 -8.29 -24.91 -2.34
C LEU A 25 -7.69 -26.04 -1.49
N ALA A 26 -8.52 -26.92 -0.93
CA ALA A 26 -8.05 -28.09 -0.16
C ALA A 26 -7.22 -29.08 -0.99
N LYS A 27 -7.37 -29.08 -2.33
CA LYS A 27 -6.56 -29.90 -3.25
C LYS A 27 -5.24 -29.23 -3.63
N ASP A 28 -5.10 -27.92 -3.42
CA ASP A 28 -3.88 -27.17 -3.73
C ASP A 28 -2.83 -27.33 -2.63
N THR A 29 -2.26 -28.53 -2.56
CA THR A 29 -1.28 -28.95 -1.55
C THR A 29 0.15 -28.99 -2.09
N VAL A 30 0.33 -28.66 -3.38
CA VAL A 30 1.63 -28.76 -4.05
C VAL A 30 2.51 -27.59 -3.61
N LEU A 31 3.35 -27.84 -2.62
CA LEU A 31 4.35 -26.89 -2.20
C LEU A 31 5.57 -26.93 -3.13
N VAL A 32 6.20 -25.77 -3.32
CA VAL A 32 7.55 -25.73 -3.90
C VAL A 32 8.51 -26.50 -3.00
N SER A 33 9.50 -27.17 -3.59
CA SER A 33 10.52 -27.86 -2.80
C SER A 33 11.25 -26.88 -1.88
N GLU A 34 11.77 -27.37 -0.75
CA GLU A 34 12.49 -26.54 0.23
C GLU A 34 13.64 -25.76 -0.43
N PHE A 35 14.43 -26.43 -1.26
CA PHE A 35 15.48 -25.79 -2.05
C PHE A 35 14.96 -24.61 -2.89
N LYS A 36 13.83 -24.79 -3.57
CA LYS A 36 13.22 -23.74 -4.40
C LYS A 36 12.67 -22.60 -3.55
N ARG A 37 12.02 -22.90 -2.42
CA ARG A 37 11.54 -21.89 -1.47
C ARG A 37 12.68 -21.00 -0.98
N LEU A 38 13.71 -21.62 -0.42
CA LEU A 38 14.88 -20.92 0.13
C LEU A 38 15.56 -20.05 -0.93
N LYS A 39 15.71 -20.57 -2.15
CA LYS A 39 16.26 -19.81 -3.27
C LYS A 39 15.40 -18.60 -3.64
N LEU A 40 14.08 -18.78 -3.74
CA LEU A 40 13.16 -17.70 -4.09
C LEU A 40 13.13 -16.60 -3.03
N GLU A 41 13.18 -16.97 -1.74
CA GLU A 41 13.26 -16.03 -0.63
C GLU A 41 14.58 -15.25 -0.66
N ALA A 42 15.71 -15.95 -0.83
CA ALA A 42 17.04 -15.33 -0.90
C ALA A 42 17.19 -14.40 -2.12
N GLU A 43 16.61 -14.77 -3.27
CA GLU A 43 16.71 -14.02 -4.52
C GLU A 43 15.53 -13.06 -4.76
N ALA A 44 14.59 -12.95 -3.83
CA ALA A 44 13.33 -12.20 -4.01
C ALA A 44 13.57 -10.78 -4.50
N GLN A 45 14.50 -10.04 -3.89
CA GLN A 45 14.81 -8.66 -4.28
C GLN A 45 15.28 -8.56 -5.71
N ARG A 46 16.23 -9.42 -6.09
CA ARG A 46 16.80 -9.48 -7.44
C ARG A 46 15.72 -9.83 -8.45
N ASN A 47 14.85 -10.78 -8.12
CA ASN A 47 13.76 -11.20 -9.01
C ASN A 47 12.78 -10.06 -9.26
N TRP A 48 12.41 -9.30 -8.23
CA TRP A 48 11.60 -8.09 -8.38
C TRP A 48 12.32 -6.99 -9.17
N ASP A 49 13.61 -6.72 -8.93
CA ASP A 49 14.35 -5.72 -9.70
C ASP A 49 14.43 -6.07 -11.20
N LEU A 50 14.66 -7.36 -11.52
CA LEU A 50 14.65 -7.88 -12.89
C LEU A 50 13.27 -7.76 -13.53
N PHE A 51 12.21 -8.03 -12.77
CA PHE A 51 10.84 -7.85 -13.22
C PHE A 51 10.59 -6.39 -13.63
N TYR A 52 10.94 -5.42 -12.79
CA TYR A 52 10.77 -4.00 -13.12
C TYR A 52 11.69 -3.55 -14.24
N LYS A 53 12.89 -4.13 -14.37
CA LYS A 53 13.80 -3.87 -15.50
C LYS A 53 13.15 -4.27 -16.82
N ARG A 54 12.49 -5.43 -16.85
CA ARG A 54 11.85 -5.98 -18.04
C ARG A 54 10.54 -5.24 -18.38
N ASN A 55 9.69 -5.00 -17.40
CA ASN A 55 8.32 -4.53 -17.63
C ASN A 55 8.14 -3.01 -17.48
N LYS A 56 9.09 -2.32 -16.86
CA LYS A 56 9.04 -0.87 -16.60
C LYS A 56 7.73 -0.50 -15.89
N THR A 57 7.04 0.54 -16.37
CA THR A 57 5.80 1.07 -15.80
C THR A 57 4.53 0.50 -16.42
N ARG A 58 4.63 -0.52 -17.30
CA ARG A 58 3.51 -0.93 -18.17
C ARG A 58 2.74 -2.17 -17.72
N PHE A 59 3.15 -2.80 -16.62
CA PHE A 59 2.61 -4.10 -16.22
C PHE A 59 1.26 -3.98 -15.49
N PHE A 60 1.19 -3.08 -14.52
CA PHE A 60 -0.03 -2.83 -13.75
C PHE A 60 -0.74 -1.59 -14.30
N LYS A 61 -2.06 -1.54 -14.13
CA LYS A 61 -2.89 -0.37 -14.45
C LYS A 61 -3.05 0.51 -13.22
N ASP A 62 -3.29 1.79 -13.45
CA ASP A 62 -3.66 2.74 -12.41
C ASP A 62 -4.97 2.36 -11.72
N ARG A 63 -5.00 2.53 -10.40
CA ARG A 63 -6.10 2.12 -9.51
C ARG A 63 -7.08 3.28 -9.26
N HIS A 64 -7.72 3.75 -10.33
CA HIS A 64 -8.73 4.83 -10.27
C HIS A 64 -10.07 4.46 -9.59
N TRP A 65 -10.20 3.24 -9.06
CA TRP A 65 -11.40 2.81 -8.34
C TRP A 65 -11.30 3.01 -6.82
N THR A 66 -10.14 3.47 -6.32
CA THR A 66 -9.79 3.45 -4.90
C THR A 66 -10.80 4.20 -4.03
N LYS A 67 -11.23 5.41 -4.39
CA LYS A 67 -12.25 6.15 -3.60
C LYS A 67 -13.63 5.48 -3.58
N ARG A 68 -13.99 4.76 -4.65
CA ARG A 68 -15.27 4.07 -4.73
C ARG A 68 -15.31 2.85 -3.80
N GLU A 69 -14.20 2.12 -3.73
CA GLU A 69 -14.13 0.90 -2.92
C GLU A 69 -13.74 1.22 -1.47
N PHE A 70 -13.00 2.29 -1.21
CA PHE A 70 -12.57 2.64 0.16
C PHE A 70 -13.11 4.01 0.54
N GLU A 71 -14.33 4.05 1.08
CA GLU A 71 -14.97 5.28 1.57
C GLU A 71 -14.11 6.00 2.62
N GLU A 72 -13.37 5.24 3.44
CA GLU A 72 -12.40 5.77 4.40
C GLU A 72 -11.30 6.62 3.73
N LEU A 73 -10.86 6.22 2.52
CA LEU A 73 -9.87 6.97 1.76
C LEU A 73 -10.46 8.26 1.15
N ALA A 74 -11.78 8.32 0.93
CA ALA A 74 -12.45 9.56 0.54
C ALA A 74 -12.66 10.48 1.76
N ALA A 75 -13.15 9.94 2.87
CA ALA A 75 -13.52 10.69 4.07
C ALA A 75 -12.33 11.38 4.75
N ALA A 76 -11.15 10.75 4.79
CA ALA A 76 -9.96 11.35 5.38
C ALA A 76 -9.24 12.39 4.47
N GLY A 77 -9.73 12.59 3.24
CA GLY A 77 -9.29 13.66 2.34
C GLY A 77 -10.19 14.89 2.30
N ASP A 78 -11.43 14.79 2.80
CA ASP A 78 -12.46 15.83 2.76
C ASP A 78 -12.59 16.62 4.08
N SER A 79 -11.66 16.42 5.03
CA SER A 79 -11.70 17.14 6.31
C SER A 79 -11.30 18.62 6.13
N ASP A 80 -12.26 19.47 5.76
CA ASP A 80 -12.18 20.94 5.78
C ASP A 80 -12.07 21.52 7.22
N SER A 81 -11.90 20.66 8.23
CA SER A 81 -11.70 21.07 9.62
C SER A 81 -10.23 21.48 9.82
N PRO A 82 -9.93 22.77 10.06
CA PRO A 82 -8.56 23.31 10.09
C PRO A 82 -7.72 22.90 11.32
N GLY A 83 -8.02 21.76 11.95
CA GLY A 83 -7.53 21.40 13.28
C GLY A 83 -6.94 20.00 13.44
N ASP A 84 -7.03 19.12 12.44
CA ASP A 84 -6.37 17.80 12.49
C ASP A 84 -5.41 17.68 11.31
N GLY A 85 -4.20 17.18 11.55
CA GLY A 85 -3.08 17.26 10.60
C GLY A 85 -3.34 16.51 9.29
N THR A 86 -2.48 16.74 8.29
CA THR A 86 -2.48 15.98 7.02
C THR A 86 -2.54 14.48 7.28
N SER A 87 -3.59 13.81 6.78
CA SER A 87 -3.74 12.37 6.86
C SER A 87 -2.54 11.66 6.23
N VAL A 88 -2.00 10.64 6.88
CA VAL A 88 -0.79 9.94 6.40
C VAL A 88 -1.17 8.54 5.88
N LEU A 89 -0.72 8.22 4.66
CA LEU A 89 -0.92 6.93 4.02
C LEU A 89 0.41 6.21 3.82
N LEU A 90 0.49 4.92 4.16
CA LEU A 90 1.65 4.08 3.87
C LEU A 90 1.28 3.02 2.82
N GLU A 91 1.87 3.12 1.63
CA GLU A 91 1.80 2.09 0.60
C GLU A 91 3.03 1.17 0.69
N VAL A 92 2.79 -0.07 1.10
CA VAL A 92 3.81 -1.14 1.14
C VAL A 92 3.77 -1.95 -0.14
N GLY A 93 4.91 -2.06 -0.83
CA GLY A 93 4.97 -2.65 -2.17
C GLY A 93 4.40 -1.72 -3.23
N CYS A 94 4.84 -0.46 -3.21
CA CYS A 94 4.28 0.60 -4.05
C CYS A 94 4.49 0.39 -5.56
N GLY A 95 5.39 -0.52 -5.95
CA GLY A 95 5.76 -0.76 -7.33
C GLY A 95 6.17 0.55 -8.02
N VAL A 96 5.50 0.86 -9.13
CA VAL A 96 5.75 2.09 -9.90
C VAL A 96 4.78 3.23 -9.59
N GLY A 97 3.95 3.10 -8.54
CA GLY A 97 3.06 4.17 -8.06
C GLY A 97 1.65 4.18 -8.64
N ASN A 98 1.18 3.08 -9.24
CA ASN A 98 -0.18 2.97 -9.84
C ASN A 98 -1.34 3.17 -8.83
N PHE A 99 -1.05 3.23 -7.53
CA PHE A 99 -2.03 3.55 -6.49
C PHE A 99 -1.83 4.98 -5.97
N ALA A 100 -0.62 5.33 -5.58
CA ALA A 100 -0.30 6.67 -5.08
C ALA A 100 -0.61 7.79 -6.08
N PHE A 101 -0.27 7.64 -7.37
CA PHE A 101 -0.44 8.75 -8.33
C PHE A 101 -1.89 9.09 -8.67
N PRO A 102 -2.82 8.12 -8.83
CA PRO A 102 -4.24 8.44 -8.89
C PRO A 102 -4.74 9.24 -7.69
N LEU A 103 -4.29 8.92 -6.47
CA LEU A 103 -4.67 9.66 -5.27
C LEU A 103 -4.11 11.10 -5.24
N ILE A 104 -2.88 11.29 -5.73
CA ILE A 104 -2.26 12.61 -5.88
C ILE A 104 -2.99 13.45 -6.95
N GLU A 105 -3.31 12.85 -8.10
CA GLU A 105 -4.05 13.49 -9.19
C GLU A 105 -5.44 13.97 -8.72
N GLU A 106 -6.08 13.17 -7.87
CA GLU A 106 -7.37 13.48 -7.25
C GLU A 106 -7.28 14.40 -6.02
N LYS A 107 -6.08 14.90 -5.68
CA LYS A 107 -5.82 15.87 -4.60
C LYS A 107 -6.40 15.47 -3.24
N THR A 108 -6.24 14.20 -2.88
CA THR A 108 -6.85 13.57 -1.70
C THR A 108 -6.38 14.03 -0.33
N GLY A 109 -5.57 15.09 -0.23
CA GLY A 109 -5.10 15.62 1.06
C GLY A 109 -4.14 14.72 1.84
N TYR A 110 -3.80 13.52 1.36
CA TYR A 110 -2.84 12.63 2.04
C TYR A 110 -1.39 13.04 1.79
N TYR A 111 -0.56 12.86 2.82
CA TYR A 111 0.87 12.66 2.64
C TYR A 111 1.16 11.16 2.51
N ILE A 112 1.78 10.75 1.40
CA ILE A 112 1.98 9.34 1.07
C ILE A 112 3.43 8.93 1.35
N TYR A 113 3.62 7.91 2.18
CA TYR A 113 4.86 7.15 2.23
C TYR A 113 4.71 5.93 1.34
N ALA A 114 5.59 5.79 0.36
CA ALA A 114 5.57 4.69 -0.59
C ALA A 114 6.88 3.91 -0.47
N CYS A 115 6.81 2.60 -0.18
CA CYS A 115 8.00 1.78 -0.13
C CYS A 115 7.89 0.54 -1.00
N ASP A 116 9.02 0.13 -1.57
CA ASP A 116 9.13 -1.11 -2.31
C ASP A 116 10.47 -1.77 -2.01
N PHE A 117 10.47 -3.09 -2.12
CA PHE A 117 11.66 -3.90 -1.94
C PHE A 117 12.67 -3.70 -3.08
N SER A 118 12.17 -3.40 -4.28
CA SER A 118 12.94 -3.15 -5.50
C SER A 118 13.39 -1.68 -5.58
N PRO A 119 14.70 -1.39 -5.63
CA PRO A 119 15.19 -0.02 -5.78
C PRO A 119 14.76 0.60 -7.11
N ARG A 120 14.61 -0.21 -8.17
CA ARG A 120 14.12 0.25 -9.46
C ARG A 120 12.64 0.63 -9.45
N ALA A 121 11.82 -0.04 -8.66
CA ALA A 121 10.41 0.33 -8.49
C ALA A 121 10.30 1.73 -7.88
N VAL A 122 11.03 1.96 -6.79
CA VAL A 122 11.17 3.27 -6.14
C VAL A 122 11.71 4.33 -7.11
N GLN A 123 12.70 3.99 -7.94
CA GLN A 123 13.21 4.90 -8.96
C GLN A 123 12.12 5.33 -9.95
N PHE A 124 11.25 4.40 -10.39
CA PHE A 124 10.15 4.74 -11.28
C PHE A 124 9.16 5.71 -10.61
N VAL A 125 8.83 5.48 -9.34
CA VAL A 125 7.99 6.42 -8.57
C VAL A 125 8.63 7.81 -8.52
N LYS A 126 9.91 7.91 -8.14
CA LYS A 126 10.64 9.19 -8.08
C LYS A 126 10.78 9.90 -9.43
N SER A 127 10.74 9.16 -10.53
CA SER A 127 10.80 9.72 -11.89
C SER A 127 9.45 10.14 -12.47
N HIS A 128 8.36 9.89 -11.75
CA HIS A 128 7.02 10.21 -12.23
C HIS A 128 6.78 11.73 -12.27
N PRO A 129 6.08 12.28 -13.27
CA PRO A 129 5.85 13.73 -13.38
C PRO A 129 5.11 14.36 -12.19
N LEU A 130 4.29 13.57 -11.50
CA LEU A 130 3.53 14.00 -10.30
C LEU A 130 4.28 13.74 -8.99
N TYR A 131 5.54 13.30 -9.04
CA TYR A 131 6.34 13.11 -7.83
C TYR A 131 6.74 14.47 -7.26
N ASP A 132 6.27 14.75 -6.05
CA ASP A 132 6.61 15.94 -5.27
C ASP A 132 6.80 15.53 -3.81
N GLU A 133 7.96 15.84 -3.24
CA GLU A 133 8.33 15.44 -1.87
C GLU A 133 7.44 16.09 -0.80
N SER A 134 6.67 17.13 -1.16
CA SER A 134 5.65 17.74 -0.30
C SER A 134 4.39 16.89 -0.12
N VAL A 135 4.13 15.93 -1.02
CA VAL A 135 2.94 15.06 -0.96
C VAL A 135 3.28 13.57 -0.94
N ILE A 136 4.48 13.17 -1.36
CA ILE A 136 4.91 11.77 -1.36
C ILE A 136 6.41 11.59 -1.05
N ALA A 137 6.72 10.65 -0.17
CA ALA A 137 8.08 10.16 0.07
C ALA A 137 8.22 8.70 -0.36
N ALA A 138 9.01 8.47 -1.42
CA ALA A 138 9.31 7.11 -1.89
C ALA A 138 10.67 6.61 -1.39
N PHE A 139 10.74 5.39 -0.86
CA PHE A 139 11.99 4.80 -0.36
C PHE A 139 12.06 3.29 -0.53
N GLN A 140 13.29 2.77 -0.65
CA GLN A 140 13.51 1.32 -0.66
C GLN A 140 13.36 0.76 0.75
N CYS A 141 12.63 -0.34 0.88
CA CYS A 141 12.45 -1.04 2.15
C CYS A 141 12.18 -2.53 1.96
N ASP A 142 12.90 -3.37 2.69
CA ASP A 142 12.53 -4.76 2.96
C ASP A 142 11.69 -4.80 4.25
N ILE A 143 10.37 -4.79 4.14
CA ILE A 143 9.48 -4.80 5.32
C ILE A 143 9.66 -6.02 6.23
N THR A 144 10.30 -7.08 5.73
CA THR A 144 10.53 -8.31 6.51
C THR A 144 11.80 -8.23 7.36
N LYS A 145 12.65 -7.22 7.14
CA LYS A 145 13.95 -7.05 7.82
C LYS A 145 14.17 -5.64 8.38
N ASP A 146 13.72 -4.63 7.65
CA ASP A 146 13.97 -3.23 7.96
C ASP A 146 12.95 -2.69 8.97
N ARG A 147 13.42 -1.82 9.87
CA ARG A 147 12.53 -1.12 10.80
C ARG A 147 12.02 0.16 10.14
N LEU A 148 10.73 0.19 9.81
CA LEU A 148 10.07 1.35 9.20
C LEU A 148 10.05 2.60 10.08
N VAL A 149 10.14 2.45 11.40
CA VAL A 149 10.05 3.57 12.37
C VAL A 149 11.10 4.66 12.16
N HIS A 150 12.25 4.35 11.55
CA HIS A 150 13.30 5.34 11.25
C HIS A 150 13.08 6.08 9.93
N LYS A 151 12.07 5.69 9.15
CA LYS A 151 11.71 6.30 7.86
C LYS A 151 10.59 7.32 7.97
N PHE A 152 9.86 7.32 9.07
CA PHE A 152 8.82 8.30 9.37
C PHE A 152 9.37 9.37 10.30
N PRO A 153 8.98 10.65 10.11
CA PRO A 153 9.26 11.67 11.11
C PRO A 153 8.65 11.23 12.43
N THR A 154 9.46 11.19 13.48
CA THR A 154 8.93 11.10 14.85
C THR A 154 8.01 12.29 15.05
N ARG A 155 6.73 12.07 15.34
CA ARG A 155 5.81 13.13 15.77
C ARG A 155 6.54 13.94 16.84
N ALA A 156 6.96 15.16 16.49
CA ALA A 156 7.45 16.09 17.48
C ALA A 156 6.27 16.37 18.42
N SER A 157 6.47 16.06 19.69
CA SER A 157 5.55 16.25 20.77
C SER A 157 5.08 17.70 20.85
N THR A 158 3.89 17.99 20.31
CA THR A 158 3.11 19.17 20.70
C THR A 158 1.79 18.70 21.28
N TRP A 159 1.88 17.91 22.34
CA TRP A 159 0.82 17.86 23.34
C TRP A 159 1.32 18.67 24.53
N SER A 160 0.95 19.95 24.57
CA SER A 160 0.95 20.69 25.82
C SER A 160 -0.39 20.37 26.52
N PRO A 161 -0.38 20.15 27.84
CA PRO A 161 -1.54 19.68 28.60
C PRO A 161 -2.74 20.63 28.54
#